data_AF-A0A811R155-F1
#
_entry.id   AF-A0A811R155-F1
#
_cell.length_a   1.000
_cell.length_b   1.000
_cell.length_c   1.000
_cell.angle_alpha   90.00
_cell.angle_beta   90.00
_cell.angle_gamma   90.00
#
_symmetry.space_group_name_H-M   'P 1'
#
loop_
_entity.id
_entity.type
_entity.pdbx_description
1 polymer ?
#
loop_
_entity_poly.entity_id
_entity_poly.type
_entity_poly.pdbx_seq_one_letter_code
_entity_poly.pdbx_strand_id
1 'polypeptide(L)'
;MAHRFKIFEYYAQYVHDWNTYVPEDPEEAAIHLEKIREATLLLSKGEDVSHLDEWHVPYALGRLSDGGDPVLRECDYDLLKLIEERESKHAVLSKML
;
A
#
# COMPACT_ATOMS: atom_id res chain seq x y z
N MET A 1 -4.21 -9.72 18.32
CA MET A 1 -2.97 -9.01 17.94
C MET A 1 -2.41 -9.51 16.60
N ALA A 2 -2.20 -10.83 16.42
CA ALA A 2 -1.60 -11.39 15.19
C ALA A 2 -2.35 -11.03 13.89
N HIS A 3 -3.68 -11.16 13.84
CA HIS A 3 -4.45 -10.87 12.62
C HIS A 3 -4.39 -9.40 12.19
N ARG A 4 -4.47 -8.47 13.16
CA ARG A 4 -4.36 -7.03 12.90
C ARG A 4 -2.98 -6.65 12.41
N PHE A 5 -1.94 -7.25 12.98
CA PHE A 5 -0.57 -7.05 12.54
C PHE A 5 -0.36 -7.52 11.10
N LYS A 6 -0.93 -8.67 10.70
CA LYS A 6 -0.88 -9.15 9.30
C LYS A 6 -1.56 -8.19 8.32
N ILE A 7 -2.73 -7.66 8.69
CA ILE A 7 -3.43 -6.66 7.87
C ILE A 7 -2.60 -5.40 7.74
N PHE A 8 -2.05 -4.91 8.87
CA PHE A 8 -1.15 -3.76 8.88
C PHE A 8 0.07 -3.97 7.98
N GLU A 9 0.76 -5.09 8.15
CA GLU A 9 1.96 -5.44 7.37
C GLU A 9 1.66 -5.50 5.87
N TYR A 10 0.53 -6.12 5.49
CA TYR A 10 0.08 -6.16 4.10
C TYR A 10 -0.13 -4.76 3.52
N TYR A 11 -0.86 -3.89 4.22
CA TYR A 11 -1.10 -2.53 3.76
C TYR A 11 0.16 -1.67 3.77
N ALA A 12 1.04 -1.84 4.76
CA ALA A 12 2.31 -1.15 4.82
C ALA A 12 3.21 -1.51 3.63
N GLN A 13 3.27 -2.80 3.27
CA GLN A 13 3.99 -3.24 2.08
C GLN A 13 3.36 -2.68 0.80
N TYR A 14 2.04 -2.74 0.68
CA TYR A 14 1.33 -2.17 -0.47
C TYR A 14 1.60 -0.67 -0.64
N VAL A 15 1.54 0.10 0.44
CA VAL A 15 1.85 1.54 0.46
C VAL A 15 3.32 1.78 0.08
N HIS A 16 4.24 0.97 0.59
CA HIS A 16 5.65 1.06 0.26
C HIS A 16 5.89 0.81 -1.23
N ASP A 17 5.36 -0.29 -1.77
CA ASP A 17 5.52 -0.66 -3.18
C ASP A 17 4.93 0.43 -4.09
N TRP A 18 3.73 0.92 -3.77
CA TRP A 18 3.09 2.01 -4.51
C TRP A 18 3.95 3.29 -4.51
N ASN A 19 4.46 3.70 -3.35
CA ASN A 19 5.20 4.96 -3.20
C ASN A 19 6.66 4.89 -3.68
N THR A 20 7.20 3.68 -3.89
CA THR A 20 8.57 3.46 -4.36
C THR A 20 8.64 2.94 -5.79
N TYR A 21 7.49 2.63 -6.39
CA TYR A 21 7.41 2.20 -7.78
C TYR A 21 8.02 3.27 -8.69
N VAL A 22 8.84 2.82 -9.64
CA VAL A 22 9.39 3.65 -10.71
C VAL A 22 9.29 2.82 -11.99
N PRO A 23 8.72 3.38 -13.08
CA PRO A 23 8.72 2.73 -14.39
C PRO A 23 10.12 2.31 -14.84
N GLU A 24 10.22 1.21 -15.60
CA GLU A 24 11.50 0.73 -16.13
C GLU A 24 12.05 1.64 -17.22
N ASP A 25 11.17 2.24 -18.02
CA ASP A 25 11.57 3.18 -19.06
C ASP A 25 12.05 4.50 -18.43
N PRO A 26 13.27 4.98 -18.75
CA PRO A 26 13.83 6.18 -18.12
C PRO A 26 13.05 7.46 -18.38
N GLU A 27 12.39 7.59 -19.53
CA GLU A 27 11.59 8.78 -19.88
C GLU A 27 10.29 8.77 -19.07
N GLU A 28 9.60 7.63 -19.03
CA GLU A 28 8.43 7.45 -18.17
C GLU A 28 8.78 7.63 -16.69
N ALA A 29 9.93 7.13 -16.24
CA ALA A 29 10.40 7.30 -14.87
C ALA A 29 10.63 8.77 -14.51
N ALA A 30 11.23 9.55 -15.41
CA ALA A 30 11.45 10.97 -15.18
C ALA A 30 10.13 11.74 -15.03
N ILE A 31 9.17 11.47 -15.94
CA ILE A 31 7.83 12.06 -15.91
C ILE A 31 7.09 11.64 -14.64
N HIS A 32 7.15 10.36 -14.28
CA HIS A 32 6.50 9.82 -13.08
C HIS A 32 7.02 10.50 -11.81
N LEU A 33 8.34 10.64 -11.67
CA LEU A 33 8.95 11.30 -10.52
C LEU A 33 8.62 12.80 -10.44
N GLU A 34 8.53 13.49 -11.58
CA GLU A 34 8.11 14.90 -11.62
C GLU A 34 6.67 15.06 -11.13
N LYS A 35 5.74 14.25 -11.64
CA LYS A 35 4.34 14.27 -11.22
C LYS A 35 4.14 13.90 -9.76
N ILE A 36 4.91 12.96 -9.21
CA ILE A 36 4.89 12.64 -7.78
C ILE A 36 5.32 13.85 -6.94
N ARG A 37 6.36 14.58 -7.36
CA ARG A 37 6.81 15.78 -6.64
C ARG A 37 5.75 16.88 -6.67
N GLU A 38 5.09 17.08 -7.80
CA GLU A 38 3.97 18.01 -7.94
C GLU A 38 2.81 17.62 -7.01
N ALA A 39 2.34 16.37 -7.07
CA ALA A 39 1.28 15.87 -6.21
C ALA A 39 1.61 16.03 -4.72
N THR A 40 2.84 15.70 -4.32
CA THR A 40 3.33 15.86 -2.94
C THR A 40 3.31 17.32 -2.49
N LEU A 41 3.73 18.24 -3.37
CA LEU A 41 3.72 19.66 -3.08
C LEU A 41 2.29 20.19 -2.90
N LEU A 42 1.37 19.81 -3.79
CA LEU A 42 -0.05 20.21 -3.70
C LEU A 42 -0.69 19.69 -2.40
N LEU A 43 -0.48 18.40 -2.08
CA LEU A 43 -0.94 17.80 -0.83
C LEU A 43 -0.38 18.53 0.40
N SER A 44 0.90 18.93 0.38
CA SER A 44 1.51 19.66 1.49
C SER A 44 0.87 21.03 1.75
N LYS A 45 0.24 21.62 0.73
CA LYS A 45 -0.50 22.88 0.82
C LYS A 45 -1.99 22.68 1.15
N GLY A 46 -2.44 21.43 1.24
CA GLY A 46 -3.86 21.09 1.40
C GLY A 46 -4.69 21.32 0.14
N GLU A 47 -4.06 21.33 -1.03
CA GLU A 47 -4.76 21.47 -2.31
C GLU A 47 -5.37 20.13 -2.74
N ASP A 48 -6.47 20.19 -3.49
CA ASP A 48 -7.13 19.00 -4.04
C ASP A 48 -6.34 18.44 -5.23
N VAL A 49 -5.97 17.17 -5.14
CA VAL A 49 -5.24 16.42 -6.18
C VAL A 49 -6.11 15.40 -6.91
N SER A 50 -7.44 15.43 -6.72
CA SER A 50 -8.38 14.50 -7.36
C SER A 50 -8.35 14.51 -8.89
N HIS A 51 -7.82 15.58 -9.48
CA HIS A 51 -7.65 15.75 -10.92
C HIS A 51 -6.36 15.11 -11.47
N LEU A 52 -5.43 14.70 -10.60
CA LEU A 52 -4.22 14.01 -10.99
C LEU A 52 -4.51 12.52 -11.21
N ASP A 53 -3.69 11.89 -12.04
CA ASP A 53 -3.70 10.44 -12.19
C ASP A 53 -3.28 9.80 -10.84
N GLU A 54 -4.08 8.85 -10.37
CA GLU A 54 -3.88 8.16 -9.10
C GLU A 54 -2.48 7.52 -9.01
N TRP A 55 -1.92 7.10 -10.14
CA TRP A 55 -0.59 6.51 -10.24
C TRP A 55 0.53 7.43 -9.77
N HIS A 56 0.30 8.75 -9.74
CA HIS A 56 1.28 9.73 -9.30
C HIS A 56 0.97 10.34 -7.94
N VAL A 57 -0.11 9.90 -7.29
CA VAL A 57 -0.50 10.38 -5.96
C VAL A 57 0.07 9.45 -4.90
N PRO A 58 0.89 9.96 -3.95
CA PRO A 58 1.39 9.15 -2.85
C PRO A 58 0.24 8.56 -2.03
N TYR A 59 0.29 7.25 -1.80
CA TYR A 59 -0.71 6.55 -1.00
C TYR A 59 -0.36 6.64 0.50
N ALA A 60 -1.38 6.82 1.33
CA ALA A 60 -1.23 6.86 2.78
C ALA A 60 -1.80 5.59 3.43
N LEU A 61 -1.19 5.16 4.54
CA LEU A 61 -1.71 4.09 5.41
C LEU A 61 -3.09 4.41 6.01
N GLY A 62 -3.51 5.68 5.96
CA GLY A 62 -4.85 6.12 6.38
C GLY A 62 -5.13 5.77 7.85
N ARG A 63 -6.24 5.08 8.11
CA ARG A 63 -6.64 4.66 9.48
C ARG A 63 -5.65 3.74 10.20
N LEU A 64 -4.64 3.23 9.49
CA LEU A 64 -3.60 2.37 10.04
C LEU A 64 -2.34 3.16 10.44
N SER A 65 -2.26 4.46 10.14
CA SER A 65 -1.05 5.25 10.34
C SER A 65 -0.86 5.79 11.76
N ASP A 66 -1.91 5.84 12.57
CA ASP A 66 -1.89 6.45 13.90
C ASP A 66 -1.35 5.53 15.01
N GLY A 67 -1.01 4.28 14.66
CA GLY A 67 -0.56 3.25 15.61
C GLY A 67 -1.63 2.84 16.62
N GLY A 68 -2.86 3.33 16.44
CA GLY A 68 -4.02 2.99 17.25
C GLY A 68 -4.52 1.58 16.95
N ASP A 69 -5.64 1.21 17.58
CA ASP A 69 -6.33 -0.03 17.25
C ASP A 69 -7.37 0.23 16.15
N PRO A 70 -7.06 -0.01 14.87
CA PRO A 70 -7.97 0.33 13.79
C PRO A 70 -9.22 -0.56 13.86
N VAL A 71 -10.39 0.07 13.70
CA VAL A 71 -11.64 -0.68 13.50
C VAL A 71 -11.54 -1.40 12.15
N LEU A 72 -11.47 -2.73 12.20
CA LEU A 72 -11.46 -3.58 11.01
C LEU A 72 -12.86 -3.58 10.37
N ARG A 73 -12.89 -3.40 9.05
CA ARG A 73 -14.08 -3.53 8.21
C ARG A 73 -14.19 -4.96 7.69
N GLU A 74 -15.35 -5.31 7.16
CA GLU A 74 -15.61 -6.63 6.56
C GLU A 74 -14.54 -7.02 5.51
N CYS A 75 -14.17 -6.08 4.63
CA CYS A 75 -13.12 -6.31 3.63
C CYS A 75 -11.74 -6.62 4.22
N ASP A 76 -11.44 -6.15 5.43
CA ASP A 76 -10.18 -6.46 6.11
C ASP A 76 -10.18 -7.93 6.60
N TYR A 77 -11.36 -8.47 6.96
CA TYR A 77 -11.50 -9.88 7.33
C TYR A 77 -11.42 -10.81 6.12
N ASP A 78 -11.99 -10.41 4.98
CA ASP A 78 -11.84 -11.17 3.72
C ASP A 78 -10.37 -11.21 3.30
N LEU A 79 -9.67 -10.07 3.35
CA LEU A 79 -8.24 -9.99 3.07
C LEU A 79 -7.42 -10.84 4.04
N LEU A 80 -7.73 -10.81 5.34
CA LEU A 80 -7.06 -11.66 6.32
C LEU A 80 -7.19 -13.14 5.98
N LYS A 81 -8.40 -13.58 5.60
CA LYS A 81 -8.64 -14.97 5.18
C LYS A 81 -7.77 -15.34 3.97
N LEU A 82 -7.65 -14.46 2.99
CA LEU A 82 -6.78 -14.67 1.82
C LEU A 82 -5.30 -14.77 2.20
N ILE A 83 -4.83 -13.91 3.12
CA ILE A 83 -3.45 -13.94 3.61
C ILE A 83 -3.18 -15.28 4.31
N GLU A 84 -4.07 -15.71 5.20
CA GLU A 84 -3.92 -16.98 5.95
C GLU A 84 -4.01 -18.22 5.05
N GLU A 85 -4.86 -18.20 4.03
CA GLU A 85 -4.92 -19.25 3.01
C GLU A 85 -3.63 -19.31 2.16
N ARG A 86 -3.02 -18.17 1.85
CA ARG A 86 -1.73 -18.13 1.13
C ARG A 86 -0.60 -18.69 2.00
N GLU A 87 -0.49 -18.25 3.24
CA GLU A 87 0.55 -18.70 4.17
C GLU A 87 0.46 -20.20 4.46
N SER A 88 -0.75 -20.72 4.66
CA SER A 88 -0.96 -22.16 4.90
C SER A 88 -0.53 -23.00 3.69
N LYS A 89 -0.85 -22.58 2.46
CA LYS A 89 -0.37 -23.23 1.24
C LYS A 89 1.16 -23.17 1.12
N HIS A 90 1.76 -22.02 1.44
CA HIS A 90 3.21 -21.84 1.38
C HIS A 90 3.95 -22.70 2.43
N ALA A 91 3.38 -22.82 3.62
CA ALA A 91 3.91 -23.67 4.70
C ALA A 91 3.84 -25.16 4.37
N VAL A 92 2.83 -25.60 3.60
CA VAL A 92 2.74 -26.98 3.11
C VAL A 92 3.83 -27.26 2.07
N LEU A 93 4.03 -26.36 1.11
CA LEU A 93 5.08 -26.50 0.09
C LEU A 93 6.49 -26.49 0.70
N SER A 94 6.74 -25.63 1.68
CA SER A 94 8.03 -25.56 2.38
C SER A 94 8.36 -26.80 3.22
N LYS A 95 7.37 -27.63 3.59
CA LYS A 95 7.58 -28.88 4.34
C LYS A 95 7.81 -30.11 3.44
N MET A 96 7.60 -29.95 2.13
CA MET A 96 7.76 -31.02 1.13
C MET A 96 9.13 -30.97 0.43
N LEU A 97 9.95 -29.95 0.72
CA LEU A 97 11.35 -29.81 0.31
C LEU A 97 12.28 -30.22 1.45
#